data_AF-A0A2J8PPX3-F1
#
_entry.id   AF-A0A2J8PPX3-F1
#
_cell.length_a   1.000
_cell.length_b   1.000
_cell.length_c   1.000
_cell.angle_alpha   90.00
_cell.angle_beta   90.00
_cell.angle_gamma   90.00
#
_symmetry.space_group_name_H-M   'P 1'
#
loop_
_entity.id
_entity.type
_entity.pdbx_description
1 polymer ?
#
loop_
_entity_poly.entity_id
_entity_poly.type
_entity_poly.pdbx_seq_one_letter_code
_entity_poly.pdbx_strand_id
1 'polypeptide(L)' 'MVDGVMILPVLIMIALPSPSMEDEKPKVSPKLYMCVCEGLSCGNEDHCEGQQCFSSLSINDGFHVYQKGCF' A
#
# COMPACT_ATOMS: atom_id res chain seq x y z
N MET A 1 36.09 4.71 -42.07
CA MET A 1 36.37 5.39 -40.79
C MET A 1 35.10 5.40 -39.98
N VAL A 2 35.03 4.69 -38.86
CA VAL A 2 33.95 4.93 -37.89
C VAL A 2 34.34 6.23 -37.21
N ASP A 3 33.81 7.36 -37.70
CA ASP A 3 34.09 8.68 -37.18
C ASP A 3 34.00 8.65 -35.65
N GLY A 4 35.07 9.07 -34.97
CA GLY A 4 35.23 9.02 -33.51
C GLY A 4 34.11 9.74 -32.73
N VAL A 5 33.23 10.43 -33.43
CA VAL A 5 31.99 11.04 -32.96
C VAL A 5 30.94 9.99 -32.57
N MET A 6 30.91 8.83 -33.22
CA MET A 6 29.94 7.75 -32.95
C MET A 6 30.36 6.84 -31.78
N ILE A 7 31.64 6.84 -31.42
CA ILE A 7 32.18 6.03 -30.30
C ILE A 7 31.94 6.73 -28.95
N LEU A 8 32.02 8.06 -28.93
CA LEU A 8 31.85 8.87 -27.73
C LEU A 8 30.49 8.69 -27.03
N PRO A 9 29.32 8.71 -27.71
CA PRO A 9 28.03 8.50 -27.06
C PRO A 9 27.86 7.07 -26.53
N VAL A 10 28.44 6.07 -27.19
CA VAL A 10 28.37 4.66 -26.75
C VAL A 10 29.14 4.45 -25.44
N LEU A 11 30.31 5.08 -25.30
CA LEU A 11 31.11 5.00 -24.07
C LEU A 11 30.43 5.69 -22.88
N ILE A 12 29.72 6.79 -23.10
CA ILE A 12 28.96 7.50 -22.06
C ILE A 12 27.84 6.61 -21.50
N MET A 13 27.14 5.86 -22.36
CA MET A 13 26.07 4.93 -21.95
C MET A 13 26.61 3.71 -21.18
N ILE A 14 27.87 3.32 -21.39
CA ILE A 14 28.50 2.19 -20.68
C ILE A 14 29.13 2.66 -19.35
N ALA A 15 29.71 3.86 -19.32
CA ALA A 15 30.41 4.40 -18.16
C ALA A 15 29.47 5.02 -17.11
N LEU A 16 28.30 5.49 -17.51
CA LEU A 16 27.26 5.95 -16.59
C LEU A 16 26.19 4.87 -16.49
N PRO A 17 26.27 3.93 -15.53
CA PRO A 17 25.10 3.15 -15.17
C PRO A 17 23.98 4.14 -14.84
N SER A 18 22.83 3.96 -15.48
CA SER A 18 21.61 4.71 -15.20
C SER A 18 21.44 4.82 -13.68
N PRO A 19 21.06 5.99 -13.13
CA PRO A 19 20.60 6.03 -11.75
C PRO A 19 19.31 5.21 -11.72
N SER A 20 19.45 3.90 -11.45
CA SER A 20 18.37 3.12 -10.89
C SER A 20 18.15 3.77 -9.55
N MET A 21 17.21 4.71 -9.49
CA MET A 21 16.59 5.08 -8.24
C MET A 21 15.94 3.79 -7.76
N GLU A 22 16.70 3.02 -7.00
CA GLU A 22 16.13 2.07 -6.07
C GLU A 22 15.15 2.93 -5.29
N ASP A 23 13.88 2.77 -5.62
CA ASP A 23 12.76 3.24 -4.84
C ASP A 23 12.95 2.55 -3.48
N GLU A 24 13.81 3.13 -2.65
CA GLU A 24 13.91 2.84 -1.24
C GLU A 24 12.59 3.34 -0.69
N LYS A 25 11.53 2.55 -0.94
CA LYS A 25 10.22 2.72 -0.33
C LYS A 25 10.55 2.95 1.13
N PRO A 26 10.25 4.13 1.68
CA PRO A 26 10.47 4.34 3.10
C PRO A 26 9.82 3.14 3.78
N LYS A 27 10.58 2.44 4.63
CA LYS A 27 10.06 1.41 5.54
C LYS A 27 9.10 2.11 6.50
N VAL A 28 7.98 2.58 5.99
CA VAL A 28 6.83 3.00 6.76
C VAL A 28 6.25 1.68 7.18
N SER A 29 6.62 1.24 8.39
CA SER A 29 5.83 0.22 9.06
C SER A 29 4.39 0.71 8.97
N PRO A 30 3.48 -0.07 8.35
CA PRO A 30 2.12 0.38 8.20
C PRO A 30 1.60 0.65 9.61
N LYS A 31 1.22 1.90 9.86
CA LYS A 31 0.71 2.29 11.16
C LYS A 31 -0.62 1.59 11.34
N LEU A 32 -0.66 0.67 12.29
CA LEU A 32 -1.88 -0.01 12.68
C LEU A 32 -2.65 0.85 13.67
N TYR A 33 -3.97 0.79 13.58
CA TYR A 33 -4.90 1.49 14.43
C TYR A 33 -5.77 0.47 15.15
N MET A 34 -5.96 0.69 16.46
CA MET A 34 -6.96 -0.03 17.23
C MET A 34 -8.34 0.56 16.91
N CYS A 35 -9.24 -0.27 16.40
CA CYS A 35 -10.60 0.09 16.04
C CYS A 35 -11.59 -0.70 16.87
N VAL A 36 -12.81 -0.17 17.04
CA VAL A 36 -13.94 -0.92 17.60
C VAL A 36 -14.42 -1.91 16.54
N CYS A 37 -14.59 -3.17 16.93
CA CYS A 37 -15.06 -4.25 16.08
C CYS A 37 -16.48 -4.64 16.52
N GLU A 38 -17.46 -4.42 15.64
CA GLU A 38 -18.87 -4.72 15.89
C GLU A 38 -19.49 -5.43 14.68
N GLY A 39 -20.24 -6.50 14.93
CA GLY A 39 -20.96 -7.26 13.92
C GLY A 39 -20.34 -8.63 13.64
N LEU A 40 -20.81 -9.30 12.58
CA LEU A 40 -20.54 -10.72 12.31
C LEU A 40 -19.06 -11.05 12.05
N SER A 41 -18.25 -10.08 11.61
CA SER A 41 -16.83 -10.27 11.34
C SER A 41 -15.98 -10.28 12.61
N CYS A 42 -16.52 -9.80 13.71
CA CYS A 42 -15.84 -9.65 14.99
C CYS A 42 -16.35 -10.78 15.90
N GLY A 43 -15.54 -11.82 16.11
CA GLY A 43 -15.95 -13.04 16.83
C GLY A 43 -16.34 -12.77 18.28
N ASN A 44 -15.40 -12.92 19.22
CA ASN A 44 -15.57 -12.56 20.63
C ASN A 44 -14.75 -11.32 21.03
N GLU A 45 -14.27 -10.57 20.04
CA GLU A 45 -13.38 -9.42 20.23
C GLU A 45 -14.13 -8.13 19.94
N ASP A 46 -14.07 -7.20 20.88
CA ASP A 46 -14.70 -5.87 20.76
C ASP A 46 -13.80 -4.87 20.00
N HIS A 47 -12.55 -5.25 19.75
CA HIS A 47 -11.55 -4.40 19.10
C HIS A 47 -10.72 -5.22 18.09
N CYS A 48 -10.24 -4.54 17.05
CA CYS A 48 -9.31 -5.10 16.06
C CYS A 48 -8.17 -4.11 15.77
N GLU A 49 -7.06 -4.60 15.22
CA GLU A 49 -5.95 -3.76 14.76
C GLU A 49 -5.82 -3.85 13.24
N GLY A 50 -5.80 -2.71 12.55
CA GLY A 50 -5.66 -2.68 11.08
C GLY A 50 -5.16 -1.35 10.54
N GLN A 51 -4.86 -1.29 9.24
CA GLN A 51 -4.36 -0.05 8.63
C GLN A 51 -5.44 1.03 8.53
N GLN A 52 -6.70 0.59 8.48
CA GLN A 52 -7.85 1.47 8.36
C GLN A 52 -9.03 0.89 9.13
N CYS A 53 -9.71 1.74 9.90
CA CYS A 53 -11.01 1.42 10.48
C CYS A 53 -12.12 1.67 9.46
N PHE A 54 -13.16 0.85 9.48
CA PHE A 54 -14.39 1.08 8.73
C PHE A 54 -15.62 1.07 9.64
N SER A 55 -16.68 1.72 9.18
CA SER A 55 -18.03 1.60 9.73
C SER A 55 -18.99 1.56 8.55
N SER A 56 -19.89 0.58 8.52
CA SER A 56 -20.88 0.40 7.48
C SER A 56 -22.27 0.17 8.06
N LEU A 57 -23.28 0.54 7.28
CA LEU A 57 -24.68 0.27 7.52
C LEU A 57 -25.25 -0.34 6.25
N SER A 58 -25.81 -1.53 6.37
CA SER A 58 -26.51 -2.22 5.28
C SER A 58 -27.95 -2.52 5.67
N ILE A 59 -28.81 -2.69 4.67
CA ILE A 59 -30.21 -3.06 4.87
C ILE A 59 -30.40 -4.46 4.29
N ASN A 60 -30.77 -5.41 5.14
CA ASN A 60 -31.01 -6.80 4.77
C ASN A 60 -32.45 -7.17 5.15
N ASP A 61 -33.29 -7.50 4.18
CA ASP A 61 -34.73 -7.76 4.37
C ASP A 61 -35.47 -6.65 5.15
N GLY A 62 -35.07 -5.39 4.94
CA GLY A 62 -35.63 -4.23 5.65
C GLY A 62 -35.06 -4.00 7.06
N PHE A 63 -34.19 -4.89 7.55
CA PHE A 63 -33.48 -4.74 8.82
C PHE A 63 -32.15 -4.00 8.63
N HIS A 64 -31.87 -3.06 9.52
CA HIS A 64 -30.60 -2.35 9.56
C HIS A 64 -29.52 -3.22 10.21
N VAL A 65 -28.42 -3.44 9.49
CA VAL A 65 -27.25 -4.19 9.97
C VAL A 65 -26.07 -3.22 10.03
N TYR A 66 -25.62 -2.94 11.26
CA TYR A 66 -24.47 -2.10 11.55
C TYR A 66 -23.22 -2.96 11.69
N GLN A 67 -22.13 -2.55 11.05
CA GLN A 67 -20.85 -3.23 11.17
C GLN A 67 -19.71 -2.22 11.32
N LYS A 68 -18.72 -2.57 12.13
CA LYS A 68 -17.49 -1.81 12.32
C LYS A 68 -16.33 -2.79 12.40
N GLY A 69 -15.16 -2.37 11.95
CA GLY A 69 -13.98 -3.21 12.08
C GLY A 69 -12.79 -2.62 11.34
N CYS A 70 -11.88 -3.51 10.97
CA CYS A 70 -10.60 -3.19 10.37
C CYS A 70 -10.49 -3.79 8.97
N PHE A 71 -9.76 -3.10 8.10
CA PHE A 71 -9.19 -3.69 6.88
C PHE A 71 -7.77 -4.21 7.13
#